data_AF-A0AAD7HA60-F1
#
_entry.id   AF-A0AAD7HA60-F1
#
_cell.length_a   1.000
_cell.length_b   1.000
_cell.length_c   1.000
_cell.angle_alpha   90.00
_cell.angle_beta   90.00
_cell.angle_gamma   90.00
#
_symmetry.space_group_name_H-M   'P 1'
#
loop_
_entity.id
_entity.type
_entity.pdbx_description
1 polymer ?
#
loop_
_entity_poly.entity_id
_entity_poly.type
_entity_poly.pdbx_seq_one_letter_code
_entity_poly.pdbx_strand_id
1 'polypeptide(L)'
;AKVSVDAGDLSGTQALSHAFSTKPAVDYEYAQLLYDAGSDVNQRNRYGATVAHEITQIWAPQDPAVVARATTALTWFLEHGGSVDIADGDGMTVRHMVTRMKKFAPQHVALVGDVDRERKSLARTVEGCCGLCARQDPAQWRCGRCKKVQYCSPGVRACQKLDWPHHKKTCVKAA
;
A
#
# COMPACT_ATOMS: atom_id res chain seq x y z
N ALA A 1 10.39 6.90 -26.83
CA ALA A 1 10.90 6.12 -25.68
C ALA A 1 9.84 6.14 -24.59
N LYS A 2 9.52 5.00 -23.96
CA LYS A 2 8.63 4.96 -22.79
C LYS A 2 9.45 5.37 -21.57
N VAL A 3 9.11 6.49 -20.93
CA VAL A 3 9.77 6.91 -19.68
C VAL A 3 9.30 5.99 -18.56
N SER A 4 10.24 5.42 -17.81
CA SER A 4 9.91 4.53 -16.69
C SER A 4 9.34 5.33 -15.53
N VAL A 5 8.19 4.91 -15.01
CA VAL A 5 7.60 5.46 -13.77
C VAL A 5 8.12 4.76 -12.51
N ASP A 6 8.97 3.75 -12.69
CA ASP A 6 9.48 2.94 -11.60
C ASP A 6 10.83 3.39 -11.05
N ALA A 7 11.46 4.38 -11.70
CA ALA A 7 12.74 4.92 -11.27
C ALA A 7 12.58 5.65 -9.92
N GLY A 8 13.50 5.36 -9.00
CA GLY A 8 13.63 6.07 -7.73
C GLY A 8 14.76 7.08 -7.76
N ASP A 9 14.67 8.10 -6.91
CA ASP A 9 15.76 9.02 -6.63
C ASP A 9 16.92 8.37 -5.83
N LEU A 10 17.85 9.16 -5.28
CA LEU A 10 18.96 8.66 -4.47
C LEU A 10 18.52 7.89 -3.22
N SER A 11 17.32 8.18 -2.69
CA SER A 11 16.71 7.47 -1.57
C SER A 11 15.92 6.23 -2.02
N GLY A 12 15.80 5.99 -3.33
CA GLY A 12 14.93 4.96 -3.90
C GLY A 12 13.45 5.33 -3.83
N THR A 13 13.12 6.60 -3.59
CA THR A 13 11.74 7.10 -3.56
C THR A 13 11.27 7.38 -4.98
N GLN A 14 10.13 6.80 -5.37
CA GLN A 14 9.56 6.98 -6.71
C GLN A 14 8.83 8.32 -6.85
N ALA A 15 8.66 8.75 -8.09
CA ALA A 15 7.82 9.91 -8.44
C ALA A 15 6.42 9.82 -7.82
N LEU A 16 5.82 8.63 -7.75
CA LEU A 16 4.50 8.43 -7.16
C LEU A 16 4.48 8.84 -5.69
N SER A 17 5.54 8.53 -4.93
CA SER A 17 5.62 8.91 -3.51
C SER A 17 5.74 10.43 -3.33
N HIS A 18 6.44 11.10 -4.25
CA HIS A 18 6.59 12.56 -4.23
C HIS A 18 5.28 13.31 -4.49
N ALA A 19 4.31 12.69 -5.17
CA ALA A 19 2.96 13.23 -5.33
C ALA A 19 2.20 13.37 -3.98
N PHE A 20 2.67 12.71 -2.91
CA PHE A 20 2.05 12.75 -1.58
C PHE A 20 2.96 13.31 -0.46
N SER A 21 4.28 13.42 -0.69
CA SER A 21 5.27 13.75 0.34
C SER A 21 5.31 15.24 0.71
N THR A 22 4.98 16.15 -0.21
CA THR A 22 5.20 17.60 -0.03
C THR A 22 4.00 18.34 0.58
N LYS A 23 3.54 17.92 1.76
CA LYS A 23 2.40 18.59 2.44
C LYS A 23 2.65 20.10 2.59
N PRO A 24 1.73 20.98 2.14
CA PRO A 24 0.32 20.70 1.85
C PRO A 24 -0.01 20.25 0.43
N ALA A 25 0.95 20.25 -0.51
CA ALA A 25 0.72 19.84 -1.89
C ALA A 25 0.55 18.31 -1.97
N VAL A 26 -0.63 17.90 -2.42
CA VAL A 26 -0.91 16.53 -2.89
C VAL A 26 -1.47 16.69 -4.29
N ASP A 27 -0.89 15.98 -5.24
CA ASP A 27 -1.31 16.03 -6.65
C ASP A 27 -1.91 14.68 -7.05
N TYR A 28 -3.23 14.57 -6.92
CA TYR A 28 -3.95 13.33 -7.22
C TYR A 28 -3.98 13.02 -8.71
N GLU A 29 -4.01 14.05 -9.57
CA GLU A 29 -3.97 13.85 -11.02
C GLU A 29 -2.63 13.26 -11.42
N TYR A 30 -1.53 13.82 -10.91
CA TYR A 30 -0.21 13.29 -11.14
C TYR A 30 -0.01 11.89 -10.54
N ALA A 31 -0.53 11.64 -9.33
CA ALA A 31 -0.51 10.31 -8.73
C ALA A 31 -1.26 9.28 -9.58
N GLN A 32 -2.43 9.64 -10.11
CA GLN A 32 -3.22 8.78 -10.99
C GLN A 32 -2.47 8.48 -12.29
N LEU A 33 -1.91 9.50 -12.94
CA LEU A 33 -1.12 9.33 -14.16
C LEU A 33 0.05 8.36 -13.97
N LEU A 34 0.77 8.46 -12.85
CA LEU A 34 1.89 7.57 -12.53
C LEU A 34 1.41 6.14 -12.24
N TYR A 35 0.33 6.00 -11.49
CA TYR A 35 -0.27 4.69 -11.21
C TYR A 35 -0.75 3.99 -12.49
N ASP A 36 -1.47 4.71 -13.36
CA ASP A 36 -1.98 4.19 -14.64
C ASP A 36 -0.84 3.79 -15.58
N ALA A 37 0.29 4.50 -15.51
CA ALA A 37 1.51 4.16 -16.23
C ALA A 37 2.23 2.91 -15.69
N GLY A 38 1.86 2.44 -14.49
CA GLY A 38 2.32 1.17 -13.91
C GLY A 38 2.97 1.27 -12.53
N SER A 39 3.08 2.45 -11.92
CA SER A 39 3.73 2.59 -10.61
C SER A 39 3.08 1.73 -9.52
N ASP A 40 3.90 1.17 -8.62
CA ASP A 40 3.43 0.35 -7.50
C ASP A 40 3.35 1.18 -6.21
N VAL A 41 2.14 1.40 -5.71
CA VAL A 41 1.87 2.06 -4.43
C VAL A 41 2.58 1.37 -3.25
N ASN A 42 2.85 0.07 -3.36
CA ASN A 42 3.50 -0.71 -2.32
C ASN A 42 5.03 -0.74 -2.45
N GLN A 43 5.61 -0.02 -3.41
CA GLN A 43 7.05 0.01 -3.54
C GLN A 43 7.69 0.62 -2.28
N ARG A 44 8.79 0.00 -1.86
CA ARG A 44 9.59 0.41 -0.71
C ARG A 44 10.82 1.16 -1.20
N ASN A 45 11.08 2.34 -0.63
CA ASN A 45 12.33 3.06 -0.84
C ASN A 45 13.50 2.38 -0.09
N ARG A 46 14.70 2.98 -0.10
CA ARG A 46 15.90 2.41 0.58
C ARG A 46 15.76 2.33 2.10
N TYR A 47 14.85 3.12 2.69
CA TYR A 47 14.51 3.04 4.11
C TYR A 47 13.41 2.00 4.38
N GLY A 48 12.94 1.28 3.37
CA GLY A 48 11.85 0.32 3.50
C GLY A 48 10.46 0.93 3.52
N ALA A 49 10.34 2.26 3.49
CA ALA A 49 9.07 2.98 3.60
C ALA A 49 8.30 2.93 2.27
N THR A 50 6.98 2.77 2.38
CA THR A 50 6.01 2.97 1.30
C THR A 50 5.48 4.40 1.33
N VAL A 51 4.82 4.84 0.24
CA VAL A 51 4.18 6.17 0.19
C VAL A 51 3.24 6.44 1.37
N ALA A 52 2.60 5.41 1.92
CA ALA A 52 1.69 5.57 3.05
C ALA A 52 2.40 5.90 4.38
N HIS A 53 3.69 5.60 4.52
CA HIS A 53 4.48 6.07 5.67
C HIS A 53 4.61 7.60 5.64
N GLU A 54 4.78 8.21 4.47
CA GLU A 54 4.78 9.67 4.29
C GLU A 54 3.37 10.27 4.49
N ILE A 55 2.35 9.63 3.91
CA ILE A 55 0.95 10.08 4.04
C ILE A 55 0.54 10.19 5.51
N THR A 56 1.00 9.28 6.38
CA THR A 56 0.61 9.24 7.80
C THR A 56 1.48 10.09 8.72
N GLN A 57 2.55 10.72 8.22
CA GLN A 57 3.30 11.75 8.96
C GLN A 57 2.55 13.09 8.95
N ILE A 58 1.64 13.29 9.90
CA ILE A 58 0.82 14.50 10.01
C ILE A 58 1.53 15.53 10.91
N TRP A 59 2.04 16.62 10.32
CA TRP A 59 2.83 17.63 11.05
C TRP A 59 2.00 18.55 11.96
N ALA A 60 0.75 18.83 11.59
CA ALA A 60 -0.22 19.61 12.39
C ALA A 60 -1.50 18.79 12.62
N PRO A 61 -1.46 17.76 13.49
CA PRO A 61 -2.60 16.89 13.74
C PRO A 61 -3.81 17.57 14.39
N GLN A 62 -3.63 18.78 14.92
CA GLN A 62 -4.68 19.64 15.46
C GLN A 62 -5.43 20.46 14.40
N ASP A 63 -4.89 20.58 13.18
CA ASP A 63 -5.54 21.28 12.07
C ASP A 63 -6.44 20.29 11.29
N PRO A 64 -7.78 20.42 11.36
CA PRO A 64 -8.69 19.50 10.69
C PRO A 64 -8.47 19.42 9.17
N ALA A 65 -8.02 20.50 8.53
CA ALA A 65 -7.77 20.52 7.09
C ALA A 65 -6.53 19.68 6.72
N VAL A 66 -5.48 19.71 7.57
CA VAL A 66 -4.29 18.87 7.38
C VAL A 66 -4.65 17.39 7.56
N VAL A 67 -5.43 17.07 8.60
CA VAL A 67 -5.87 15.68 8.83
C VAL A 67 -6.77 15.19 7.69
N ALA A 68 -7.72 16.01 7.24
CA ALA A 68 -8.61 15.68 6.13
C ALA A 68 -7.82 15.37 4.84
N ARG A 69 -6.83 16.19 4.48
CA ARG A 69 -5.95 15.92 3.33
C ARG A 69 -5.21 14.59 3.46
N ALA A 70 -4.67 14.30 4.65
CA ALA A 70 -4.02 13.00 4.91
C ALA A 70 -5.02 11.83 4.82
N THR A 71 -6.27 12.02 5.25
CA THR A 71 -7.34 11.01 5.09
C THR A 71 -7.65 10.77 3.62
N THR A 72 -7.78 11.81 2.80
CA THR A 72 -8.00 11.66 1.35
C THR A 72 -6.84 10.93 0.68
N ALA A 73 -5.59 11.30 1.00
CA ALA A 73 -4.41 10.61 0.47
C ALA A 73 -4.34 9.13 0.89
N LEU A 74 -4.65 8.83 2.16
CA LEU A 74 -4.69 7.45 2.65
C LEU A 74 -5.82 6.64 1.98
N THR A 75 -6.96 7.26 1.73
CA THR A 75 -8.08 6.65 1.00
C THR A 75 -7.64 6.26 -0.40
N TRP A 76 -7.07 7.21 -1.16
CA TRP A 76 -6.55 6.95 -2.49
C TRP A 76 -5.53 5.79 -2.48
N PHE A 77 -4.57 5.81 -1.54
CA PHE A 77 -3.59 4.72 -1.43
C PHE A 77 -4.24 3.34 -1.22
N LEU A 78 -5.24 3.25 -0.35
CA LEU A 78 -5.92 1.99 -0.03
C LEU A 78 -6.77 1.47 -1.19
N GLU A 79 -7.49 2.37 -1.88
CA GLU A 79 -8.26 2.06 -3.10
C GLU A 79 -7.36 1.53 -4.22
N HIS A 80 -6.12 2.01 -4.30
CA HIS A 80 -5.12 1.59 -5.29
C HIS A 80 -4.33 0.32 -4.87
N GLY A 81 -4.84 -0.42 -3.89
CA GLY A 81 -4.27 -1.69 -3.44
C GLY A 81 -3.09 -1.53 -2.47
N GLY A 82 -2.95 -0.36 -1.86
CA GLY A 82 -1.93 -0.08 -0.86
C GLY A 82 -2.10 -0.92 0.40
N SER A 83 -1.02 -1.50 0.89
CA SER A 83 -0.98 -2.27 2.14
C SER A 83 -0.43 -1.42 3.28
N VAL A 84 -1.15 -1.45 4.40
CA VAL A 84 -0.73 -0.78 5.64
C VAL A 84 0.11 -1.68 6.55
N ASP A 85 0.34 -2.92 6.13
CA ASP A 85 1.04 -3.95 6.90
C ASP A 85 2.48 -4.20 6.40
N ILE A 86 2.93 -3.44 5.39
CA ILE A 86 4.33 -3.42 4.98
C ILE A 86 5.11 -2.61 6.00
N ALA A 87 6.12 -3.23 6.60
CA ALA A 87 7.01 -2.56 7.55
C ALA A 87 8.15 -1.83 6.82
N ASP A 88 8.55 -0.68 7.34
CA ASP A 88 9.77 0.02 6.96
C ASP A 88 11.05 -0.66 7.51
N GLY A 89 12.18 0.02 7.41
CA GLY A 89 13.49 -0.44 7.89
C GLY A 89 13.56 -0.55 9.41
N ASP A 90 12.76 0.23 10.14
CA ASP A 90 12.68 0.22 11.60
C ASP A 90 11.61 -0.77 12.11
N GLY A 91 10.95 -1.49 11.20
CA GLY A 91 9.89 -2.44 11.54
C GLY A 91 8.54 -1.78 11.80
N MET A 92 8.40 -0.48 11.52
CA MET A 92 7.17 0.27 11.70
C MET A 92 6.25 0.05 10.50
N THR A 93 4.99 -0.28 10.76
CA THR A 93 3.97 -0.37 9.72
C THR A 93 3.08 0.87 9.75
N VAL A 94 2.46 1.20 8.61
CA VAL A 94 1.45 2.26 8.54
C VAL A 94 0.30 1.97 9.52
N ARG A 95 -0.11 0.70 9.67
CA ARG A 95 -1.10 0.29 10.67
C ARG A 95 -0.69 0.67 12.09
N HIS A 96 0.59 0.49 12.44
CA HIS A 96 1.12 0.92 13.73
C HIS A 96 1.05 2.44 13.87
N MET A 97 1.47 3.20 12.84
CA MET A 97 1.46 4.66 12.85
C MET A 97 0.05 5.24 13.01
N VAL A 98 -0.94 4.77 12.22
CA VAL A 98 -2.33 5.25 12.35
C VAL A 98 -2.94 4.92 13.71
N THR A 99 -2.58 3.77 14.29
CA THR A 99 -3.04 3.37 15.62
C THR A 99 -2.53 4.32 16.70
N ARG A 100 -1.23 4.71 16.64
CA ARG A 100 -0.67 5.71 17.56
C ARG A 100 -1.29 7.09 17.38
N MET A 101 -1.70 7.43 16.16
CA MET A 101 -2.32 8.72 15.84
C MET A 101 -3.83 8.77 16.06
N LYS A 102 -4.46 7.70 16.57
CA LYS A 102 -5.93 7.58 16.74
C LYS A 102 -6.57 8.75 17.49
N LYS A 103 -5.89 9.37 18.45
CA LYS A 103 -6.42 10.52 19.19
C LYS A 103 -6.70 11.73 18.27
N PHE A 104 -5.88 11.90 17.25
CA PHE A 104 -5.94 13.05 16.34
C PHE A 104 -6.60 12.71 15.00
N ALA A 105 -6.42 11.47 14.53
CA ALA A 105 -6.96 10.99 13.25
C ALA A 105 -7.73 9.67 13.43
N PRO A 106 -8.80 9.62 14.26
CA PRO A 106 -9.58 8.39 14.46
C PRO A 106 -10.16 7.84 13.14
N GLN A 107 -10.43 8.71 12.17
CA GLN A 107 -10.91 8.33 10.84
C GLN A 107 -9.90 7.49 10.05
N HIS A 108 -8.58 7.61 10.29
CA HIS A 108 -7.61 6.73 9.65
C HIS A 108 -7.73 5.30 10.15
N VAL A 109 -8.00 5.11 11.44
CA VAL A 109 -8.22 3.78 12.03
C VAL A 109 -9.52 3.17 11.50
N ALA A 110 -10.59 3.96 11.43
CA ALA A 110 -11.86 3.52 10.86
C ALA A 110 -11.68 3.09 9.39
N LEU A 111 -11.09 3.95 8.56
CA LEU A 111 -10.81 3.69 7.15
C LEU A 111 -10.02 2.39 6.94
N VAL A 112 -8.92 2.19 7.68
CA VAL A 112 -8.13 0.96 7.59
C VAL A 112 -8.97 -0.26 7.97
N GLY A 113 -9.75 -0.17 9.05
CA GLY A 113 -10.64 -1.25 9.47
C GLY A 113 -11.72 -1.57 8.44
N ASP A 114 -12.25 -0.56 7.75
CA ASP A 114 -13.27 -0.73 6.72
C ASP A 114 -12.70 -1.45 5.50
N VAL A 115 -11.54 -1.02 5.02
CA VAL A 115 -10.81 -1.66 3.91
C VAL A 115 -10.40 -3.09 4.26
N ASP A 116 -9.97 -3.37 5.49
CA ASP A 116 -9.66 -4.74 5.92
C ASP A 116 -10.89 -5.67 5.80
N ARG A 117 -12.07 -5.18 6.22
CA ARG A 117 -13.32 -5.95 6.13
C ARG A 117 -13.72 -6.18 4.68
N GLU A 118 -13.58 -5.16 3.84
CA GLU A 118 -13.85 -5.26 2.41
C GLU A 118 -12.91 -6.25 1.73
N ARG A 119 -11.60 -6.12 1.91
CA ARG A 119 -10.60 -7.03 1.32
C ARG A 119 -10.81 -8.47 1.78
N LYS A 120 -11.17 -8.68 3.04
CA LYS A 120 -11.53 -10.01 3.56
C LYS A 120 -12.82 -10.56 2.94
N SER A 121 -13.80 -9.70 2.66
CA SER A 121 -15.02 -10.07 1.94
C SER A 121 -14.69 -10.48 0.51
N LEU A 122 -13.95 -9.65 -0.22
CA LEU A 122 -13.51 -9.92 -1.60
C LEU A 122 -12.69 -11.20 -1.71
N ALA A 123 -11.78 -11.46 -0.78
CA ALA A 123 -11.00 -12.69 -0.76
C ALA A 123 -11.85 -13.98 -0.57
N ARG A 124 -13.09 -13.85 -0.09
CA ARG A 124 -14.04 -14.97 0.07
C ARG A 124 -15.00 -15.10 -1.10
N THR A 125 -15.39 -13.98 -1.72
CA THR A 125 -16.46 -13.94 -2.72
C THR A 125 -15.94 -13.88 -4.15
N VAL A 126 -14.72 -13.36 -4.35
CA VAL A 126 -14.15 -13.16 -5.68
C VAL A 126 -12.91 -14.03 -5.86
N GLU A 127 -12.97 -14.91 -6.84
CA GLU A 127 -11.82 -15.73 -7.22
C GLU A 127 -10.76 -14.87 -7.91
N GLY A 128 -9.48 -15.16 -7.64
CA GLY A 128 -8.39 -14.45 -8.28
C GLY A 128 -8.18 -13.04 -7.75
N CYS A 129 -8.36 -12.80 -6.45
CA CYS A 129 -7.86 -11.58 -5.82
C CYS A 129 -6.45 -11.79 -5.27
N CYS A 130 -5.57 -10.80 -5.46
CA CYS A 130 -4.25 -10.79 -4.83
C CYS A 130 -4.38 -10.71 -3.30
N GLY A 131 -3.69 -11.58 -2.57
CA GLY A 131 -3.72 -11.64 -1.10
C GLY A 131 -3.16 -10.39 -0.38
N LEU A 132 -2.39 -9.55 -1.07
CA LEU A 132 -1.83 -8.31 -0.52
C LEU A 132 -2.63 -7.07 -0.94
N CYS A 133 -2.77 -6.86 -2.25
CA CYS A 133 -3.35 -5.63 -2.80
C CYS A 133 -4.84 -5.76 -3.17
N ALA A 134 -5.44 -6.94 -2.99
CA ALA A 134 -6.84 -7.27 -3.29
C ALA A 134 -7.30 -7.02 -4.74
N ARG A 135 -6.41 -6.65 -5.65
CA ARG A 135 -6.74 -6.47 -7.08
C ARG A 135 -6.87 -7.79 -7.82
N GLN A 136 -7.69 -7.75 -8.85
CA GLN A 136 -7.82 -8.78 -9.87
C GLN A 136 -6.98 -8.40 -11.09
N ASP A 137 -5.68 -8.63 -11.04
CA ASP A 137 -4.86 -8.54 -12.25
C ASP A 137 -5.04 -9.82 -13.10
N PRO A 138 -5.05 -9.74 -14.44
CA PRO A 138 -5.16 -10.92 -15.30
C PRO A 138 -3.95 -11.86 -15.21
N ALA A 139 -2.78 -11.35 -14.79
CA ALA A 139 -1.55 -12.12 -14.64
C ALA A 139 -1.30 -12.50 -13.17
N GLN A 140 -2.09 -13.43 -12.62
CA GLN A 140 -1.94 -13.87 -11.22
C GLN A 140 -1.20 -15.18 -11.06
N TRP A 141 -0.47 -15.26 -9.95
CA TRP A 141 0.37 -16.40 -9.60
C TRP A 141 -0.01 -16.92 -8.23
N ARG A 142 -0.19 -18.23 -8.12
CA ARG A 142 -0.44 -18.91 -6.84
C ARG A 142 0.87 -19.15 -6.10
N CYS A 143 0.86 -19.00 -4.78
CA CYS A 143 1.99 -19.37 -3.93
C CYS A 143 2.49 -20.78 -4.28
N GLY A 144 3.75 -20.89 -4.67
CA GLY A 144 4.34 -22.16 -5.14
C GLY A 144 4.27 -23.30 -4.13
N ARG A 145 4.23 -22.99 -2.83
CA ARG A 145 4.21 -23.97 -1.74
C ARG A 145 2.79 -24.41 -1.36
N CYS A 146 1.89 -23.48 -1.06
CA CYS A 146 0.56 -23.81 -0.55
C CYS A 146 -0.52 -23.86 -1.63
N LYS A 147 -0.33 -23.17 -2.76
CA LYS A 147 -1.31 -23.00 -3.85
C LYS A 147 -2.65 -22.34 -3.43
N LYS A 148 -2.80 -21.96 -2.16
CA LYS A 148 -4.03 -21.37 -1.58
C LYS A 148 -4.17 -19.87 -1.82
N VAL A 149 -3.06 -19.11 -1.78
CA VAL A 149 -3.06 -17.65 -1.94
C VAL A 149 -2.57 -17.27 -3.32
N GLN A 150 -3.20 -16.28 -3.93
CA GLN A 150 -2.85 -15.70 -5.22
C GLN A 150 -2.19 -14.33 -5.02
N TYR A 151 -1.25 -13.98 -5.89
CA TYR A 151 -0.58 -12.69 -5.89
C TYR A 151 -0.48 -12.17 -7.32
N CYS A 152 -0.28 -10.85 -7.45
CA CYS A 152 0.16 -10.25 -8.70
C CYS A 152 1.41 -10.99 -9.23
N SER A 153 1.54 -11.07 -10.56
CA SER A 153 2.77 -11.58 -11.16
C SER A 153 3.98 -10.79 -10.65
N PRO A 154 5.10 -11.46 -10.31
CA PRO A 154 6.31 -10.80 -9.85
C PRO A 154 6.88 -9.77 -10.83
N GLY A 155 6.57 -9.90 -12.13
CA GLY A 155 6.97 -8.92 -13.16
C GLY A 155 6.13 -7.65 -13.18
N VAL A 156 4.99 -7.64 -12.49
CA VAL A 156 4.12 -6.46 -12.34
C VAL A 156 4.33 -5.85 -10.96
N ARG A 157 4.20 -6.65 -9.89
CA ARG A 157 4.33 -6.17 -8.50
C ARG A 157 4.92 -7.23 -7.59
N ALA A 158 5.67 -6.79 -6.58
CA ALA A 158 6.34 -7.67 -5.64
C ALA A 158 5.43 -8.17 -4.50
N CYS A 159 4.10 -8.31 -4.72
CA CYS A 159 3.13 -8.56 -3.67
C CYS A 159 3.42 -9.81 -2.83
N GLN A 160 3.83 -10.93 -3.45
CA GLN A 160 4.19 -12.13 -2.69
C GLN A 160 5.39 -11.89 -1.75
N LYS A 161 6.42 -11.17 -2.24
CA LYS A 161 7.62 -10.87 -1.45
C LYS A 161 7.29 -9.97 -0.27
N LEU A 162 6.42 -8.99 -0.49
CA LEU A 162 5.97 -8.04 0.53
C LEU A 162 5.08 -8.70 1.59
N ASP A 163 4.20 -9.62 1.20
CA ASP A 163 3.34 -10.35 2.13
C ASP A 163 4.04 -11.52 2.84
N TRP A 164 5.18 -11.99 2.31
CA TRP A 164 5.87 -13.17 2.82
C TRP A 164 6.13 -13.19 4.34
N PRO A 165 6.52 -12.08 5.01
CA PRO A 165 6.68 -12.06 6.47
C PRO A 165 5.43 -12.52 7.24
N HIS A 166 4.24 -12.28 6.70
CA HIS A 166 2.96 -12.71 7.26
C HIS A 166 2.56 -14.09 6.72
N HIS A 167 2.51 -14.25 5.40
CA HIS A 167 2.04 -15.47 4.76
C HIS A 167 2.85 -16.71 5.17
N LYS A 168 4.17 -16.60 5.38
CA LYS A 168 5.02 -17.73 5.74
C LYS A 168 4.59 -18.43 7.03
N LYS A 169 3.90 -17.71 7.93
CA LYS A 169 3.41 -18.24 9.22
C LYS A 169 2.22 -19.20 9.04
N THR A 170 1.45 -19.05 7.96
CA THR A 170 0.26 -19.87 7.66
C THR A 170 0.43 -20.74 6.41
N CYS A 171 1.56 -20.60 5.70
CA CYS A 171 1.83 -21.33 4.47
C CYS A 171 2.22 -22.80 4.72
N VAL A 172 1.30 -23.71 4.41
CA VAL A 172 1.50 -25.18 4.49
C VAL A 172 1.73 -25.75 3.09
N LYS A 173 2.57 -26.79 2.95
CA LYS A 173 2.79 -27.47 1.65
C LYS A 173 1.47 -28.04 1.14
N ALA A 174 1.15 -27.83 -0.14
CA ALA A 174 0.03 -28.50 -0.77
C ALA A 174 0.25 -30.03 -0.74
N ALA A 175 -0.84 -30.77 -0.51
CA ALA A 175 -0.82 -32.24 -0.56
C ALA A 175 -0.51 -32.72 -1.98
#